data_AF-X0WNZ1-F1
#
_entry.id   AF-X0WNZ1-F1
#
_cell.length_a   1.000
_cell.length_b   1.000
_cell.length_c   1.000
_cell.angle_alpha   90.00
_cell.angle_beta   90.00
_cell.angle_gamma   90.00
#
_symmetry.space_group_name_H-M   'P 1'
#
loop_
_entity.id
_entity.type
_entity.pdbx_description
1 polymer ?
#
loop_
_entity_poly.entity_id
_entity_poly.type
_entity_poly.pdbx_seq_one_letter_code
_entity_poly.pdbx_strand_id
1 'polypeptide(L)'
;YSIAFQAKVTDRWKLLCPIFNIQVENKSREELLDEFLQAVKDFIESLDAPVCVKDMKNPVINKEDYFDKLDLLIEYAADDAVSLTSFRSMSAKLFKTIFEYAWSGQNIDF
;
A
#
# COMPACT_ATOMS: atom_id res chain seq x y z
N TYR A 1 -0.83 -0.58 -0.31
CA TYR A 1 -0.44 0.73 0.26
C TYR A 1 0.07 1.71 -0.79
N SER A 2 1.15 1.41 -1.51
CA SER A 2 1.72 2.30 -2.54
C SER A 2 0.70 2.74 -3.60
N ILE A 3 -0.12 1.81 -4.11
CA ILE A 3 -1.16 2.12 -5.11
C ILE A 3 -2.16 3.15 -4.55
N ALA A 4 -2.75 2.88 -3.38
CA ALA A 4 -3.72 3.79 -2.74
C ALA A 4 -3.12 5.19 -2.49
N PHE A 5 -1.87 5.25 -2.01
CA PHE A 5 -1.17 6.52 -1.77
C PHE A 5 -0.97 7.34 -3.05
N GLN A 6 -0.51 6.69 -4.13
CA GLN A 6 -0.27 7.34 -5.41
C GLN A 6 -1.56 7.66 -6.16
N ALA A 7 -2.64 6.89 -5.94
CA ALA A 7 -3.94 7.14 -6.52
C ALA A 7 -4.48 8.53 -6.15
N LYS A 8 -3.96 9.25 -5.17
CA LYS A 8 -4.37 10.65 -4.95
C LYS A 8 -4.00 11.60 -6.09
N VAL A 9 -2.94 11.31 -6.86
CA VAL A 9 -2.39 12.21 -7.90
C VAL A 9 -2.36 11.59 -9.30
N THR A 10 -2.80 10.34 -9.45
CA THR A 10 -2.82 9.67 -10.75
C THR A 10 -3.96 8.67 -10.89
N ASP A 11 -4.39 8.45 -12.13
CA ASP A 11 -5.41 7.48 -12.54
C ASP A 11 -4.81 6.26 -13.26
N ARG A 12 -3.47 6.14 -13.32
CA ARG A 12 -2.80 5.04 -14.05
C ARG A 12 -3.21 3.65 -13.55
N TRP A 13 -3.62 3.53 -12.29
CA TRP A 13 -4.14 2.29 -11.73
C TRP A 13 -5.39 1.77 -12.46
N LYS A 14 -6.20 2.65 -13.07
CA LYS A 14 -7.39 2.25 -13.87
C LYS A 14 -7.03 1.36 -15.07
N LEU A 15 -5.81 1.51 -15.61
CA LEU A 15 -5.32 0.66 -16.70
C LEU A 15 -5.12 -0.80 -16.28
N LEU A 16 -5.07 -1.07 -14.98
CA LEU A 16 -4.92 -2.40 -14.42
C LEU A 16 -6.27 -3.05 -14.09
N CYS A 17 -7.36 -2.29 -13.98
CA CYS A 17 -8.70 -2.81 -13.67
C CYS A 17 -9.14 -3.98 -14.58
N PRO A 18 -8.94 -3.93 -15.93
CA PRO A 18 -9.32 -5.04 -16.79
C PRO A 18 -8.58 -6.35 -16.51
N ILE A 19 -7.35 -6.30 -15.99
CA ILE A 19 -6.57 -7.50 -15.62
C ILE A 19 -7.24 -8.23 -14.46
N PHE A 20 -7.91 -7.49 -13.57
CA PHE A 20 -8.69 -8.03 -12.46
C PHE A 20 -10.17 -8.25 -12.83
N ASN A 21 -10.53 -8.20 -14.11
CA ASN A 21 -11.90 -8.31 -14.62
C ASN A 21 -12.87 -7.24 -14.07
N ILE A 22 -12.36 -6.08 -13.65
CA ILE A 22 -13.16 -4.98 -13.13
C ILE A 22 -13.67 -4.12 -14.29
N GLN A 23 -15.00 -3.98 -14.38
CA GLN A 23 -15.64 -3.05 -15.32
C GLN A 23 -15.47 -1.62 -14.82
N VAL A 24 -15.06 -0.72 -15.71
CA VAL A 24 -14.70 0.67 -15.38
C VAL A 24 -15.85 1.65 -15.60
N GLU A 25 -16.83 1.26 -16.41
CA GLU A 25 -17.96 2.08 -16.82
C GLU A 25 -18.97 2.27 -15.69
N ASN A 26 -19.57 3.46 -15.61
CA ASN A 26 -20.64 3.80 -14.67
C ASN A 26 -20.27 3.71 -13.18
N LYS A 27 -18.99 3.72 -12.84
CA LYS A 27 -18.51 3.76 -11.44
C LYS A 27 -17.84 5.09 -11.14
N SER A 28 -17.99 5.57 -9.92
CA SER A 28 -17.18 6.68 -9.43
C SER A 28 -15.72 6.26 -9.30
N ARG A 29 -14.84 7.26 -9.23
CA ARG A 29 -13.41 7.03 -9.06
C ARG A 29 -13.06 6.30 -7.76
N GLU A 30 -13.79 6.61 -6.69
CA GLU A 30 -13.60 6.03 -5.36
C GLU A 30 -14.06 4.58 -5.34
N GLU A 31 -15.28 4.30 -5.79
CA GLU A 31 -15.82 2.93 -5.91
C GLU A 31 -14.88 2.04 -6.74
N LEU A 32 -14.40 2.55 -7.88
CA LEU A 32 -13.50 1.80 -8.76
C LEU A 32 -12.13 1.55 -8.11
N LEU A 33 -11.62 2.51 -7.33
CA LEU A 33 -10.35 2.34 -6.62
C LEU A 33 -10.49 1.31 -5.50
N ASP A 34 -11.57 1.37 -4.73
CA ASP A 34 -11.83 0.44 -3.63
C ASP A 34 -11.99 -1.00 -4.15
N GLU A 35 -12.75 -1.19 -5.23
CA GLU A 35 -12.90 -2.50 -5.88
C GLU A 35 -11.55 -3.02 -6.40
N PHE A 36 -10.75 -2.15 -7.00
CA PHE A 36 -9.41 -2.51 -7.49
C PHE A 36 -8.46 -2.87 -6.34
N LEU A 37 -8.44 -2.09 -5.26
CA LEU A 37 -7.61 -2.39 -4.10
C LEU A 37 -8.04 -3.69 -3.41
N GLN A 38 -9.34 -3.97 -3.35
CA GLN A 38 -9.84 -5.24 -2.83
C GLN A 38 -9.41 -6.41 -3.73
N ALA A 39 -9.57 -6.30 -5.04
CA ALA A 39 -9.13 -7.35 -5.96
C ALA A 39 -7.62 -7.64 -5.88
N VAL A 40 -6.80 -6.61 -5.64
CA VAL A 40 -5.35 -6.79 -5.38
C VAL A 40 -5.11 -7.53 -4.05
N LYS A 41 -5.85 -7.20 -2.98
CA LYS A 41 -5.75 -7.92 -1.70
C LYS A 41 -6.18 -9.38 -1.84
N ASP A 42 -7.32 -9.63 -2.49
CA ASP A 42 -7.83 -10.98 -2.74
C ASP A 42 -6.81 -11.81 -3.54
N PHE A 43 -6.15 -11.19 -4.53
CA PHE A 43 -5.07 -11.84 -5.27
C PHE A 43 -3.87 -12.19 -4.38
N ILE A 44 -3.41 -11.26 -3.53
CA ILE A 44 -2.31 -11.52 -2.58
C ILE A 44 -2.69 -12.68 -1.63
N GLU A 45 -3.90 -12.67 -1.07
CA GLU A 45 -4.40 -13.71 -0.17
C GLU A 45 -4.56 -15.05 -0.88
N SER A 46 -4.95 -15.06 -2.16
CA SER A 46 -5.02 -16.29 -2.98
C SER A 46 -3.68 -17.01 -3.11
N LEU A 47 -2.57 -16.32 -2.85
CA LEU A 47 -1.20 -16.85 -2.83
C LEU A 47 -0.72 -17.20 -1.41
N ASP A 48 -1.61 -17.18 -0.40
CA ASP A 48 -1.30 -17.29 1.04
C ASP A 48 -0.26 -16.25 1.50
N ALA A 49 -0.24 -15.09 0.86
CA ALA A 49 0.64 -13.99 1.23
C ALA A 49 -0.08 -12.99 2.15
N PRO A 50 0.63 -12.36 3.11
CA PRO A 50 0.02 -11.40 4.02
C PRO A 50 -0.24 -10.06 3.33
N VAL A 51 -1.41 -9.47 3.59
CA VAL A 51 -1.77 -8.12 3.09
C VAL A 51 -1.30 -7.00 4.02
N CYS A 52 -0.88 -7.33 5.24
CA CYS A 52 -0.31 -6.39 6.20
C CYS A 52 0.77 -7.06 7.07
N VAL A 53 1.64 -6.26 7.69
CA VAL A 53 2.88 -6.74 8.33
C VAL A 53 2.60 -7.66 9.52
N LYS A 54 1.57 -7.37 10.33
CA LYS A 54 1.23 -8.21 11.50
C LYS A 54 0.79 -9.63 11.12
N ASP A 55 0.35 -9.84 9.88
CA ASP A 55 -0.15 -11.13 9.39
C ASP A 55 0.98 -12.02 8.83
N MET A 56 2.22 -11.52 8.81
CA MET A 56 3.39 -12.31 8.40
C MET A 56 3.60 -13.51 9.32
N LYS A 57 3.67 -14.71 8.72
CA LYS A 57 3.84 -15.98 9.45
C LYS A 57 5.29 -16.50 9.48
N ASN A 58 6.12 -16.10 8.51
CA ASN A 58 7.51 -16.59 8.40
C ASN A 58 8.43 -15.56 7.71
N PRO A 59 9.22 -14.77 8.46
CA PRO A 59 9.27 -14.72 9.92
C PRO A 59 8.00 -14.09 10.51
N VAL A 60 7.67 -14.46 11.74
CA VAL A 60 6.68 -13.70 12.55
C VAL A 60 7.35 -12.42 13.01
N ILE A 61 6.72 -11.27 12.79
CA ILE A 61 7.23 -9.97 13.21
C ILE A 61 6.53 -9.56 14.51
N ASN A 62 7.33 -9.34 15.57
CA ASN A 62 6.82 -8.78 16.82
C ASN A 62 6.49 -7.28 16.64
N LYS A 63 5.41 -6.84 17.27
CA LYS A 63 4.94 -5.45 17.20
C LYS A 63 5.95 -4.47 17.80
N GLU A 64 6.39 -4.71 19.03
CA GLU A 64 7.34 -3.84 19.73
C GLU A 64 8.62 -3.69 18.90
N ASP A 65 9.20 -4.80 18.42
CA ASP A 65 10.38 -4.78 17.57
C ASP A 65 10.17 -3.97 16.27
N TYR A 66 9.01 -4.11 15.62
CA TYR A 66 8.68 -3.35 14.41
C TYR A 66 8.65 -1.84 14.68
N PHE A 67 7.97 -1.43 15.75
CA PHE A 67 7.85 -0.02 16.11
C PHE A 67 9.15 0.57 16.65
N ASP A 68 9.98 -0.22 17.33
CA ASP A 68 11.33 0.17 17.78
C ASP A 68 12.31 0.37 16.61
N LYS A 69 12.05 -0.26 15.46
CA LYS A 69 12.83 -0.11 14.23
C LYS A 69 12.20 0.83 13.21
N LEU A 70 11.06 1.46 13.53
CA LEU A 70 10.29 2.24 12.58
C LEU A 70 11.10 3.41 11.99
N ASP A 71 11.87 4.12 12.81
CA ASP A 71 12.71 5.23 12.36
C ASP A 71 13.80 4.76 11.38
N LEU A 72 14.38 3.58 11.61
CA LEU A 72 15.35 2.97 10.70
C LEU A 72 14.71 2.59 9.35
N LEU A 73 13.49 2.03 9.38
CA LEU A 73 12.74 1.73 8.15
C LEU A 73 12.43 3.00 7.35
N ILE A 74 12.11 4.10 8.03
CA ILE A 74 11.84 5.40 7.41
C ILE A 74 13.10 5.96 6.75
N GLU A 75 14.25 5.89 7.43
CA GLU A 75 15.54 6.30 6.87
C GLU A 75 15.86 5.50 5.60
N TYR A 76 15.77 4.17 5.66
CA TYR A 76 16.01 3.31 4.50
C TYR A 76 15.07 3.61 3.33
N ALA A 77 13.79 3.84 3.61
CA ALA A 77 12.85 4.17 2.54
C ALA A 77 13.07 5.58 1.96
N ALA A 78 13.49 6.55 2.79
CA ALA A 78 13.78 7.90 2.33
C ALA A 78 15.03 7.96 1.45
N ASP A 79 16.05 7.16 1.78
CA ASP A 79 17.32 7.12 1.07
C ASP A 79 17.33 6.19 -0.15
N ASP A 80 16.30 5.35 -0.32
CA ASP A 80 16.15 4.50 -1.49
C ASP A 80 15.90 5.35 -2.76
N ALA A 81 16.73 5.14 -3.79
CA ALA A 81 16.62 5.84 -5.06
C ALA A 81 15.24 5.67 -5.73
N VAL A 82 14.52 4.57 -5.48
CA VAL A 82 13.18 4.36 -6.05
C VAL A 82 12.16 5.35 -5.50
N SER A 83 12.39 5.93 -4.31
CA SER A 83 11.53 6.97 -3.74
C SER A 83 11.49 8.24 -4.60
N LEU A 84 12.56 8.50 -5.38
CA LEU A 84 12.60 9.60 -6.36
C LEU A 84 11.66 9.37 -7.56
N THR A 85 11.25 8.13 -7.81
CA THR A 85 10.39 7.75 -8.94
C THR A 85 8.90 7.75 -8.59
N SER A 86 8.54 8.02 -7.34
CA SER A 86 7.15 8.14 -6.92
C SER A 86 6.46 9.31 -7.61
N PHE A 87 5.25 9.10 -8.15
CA PHE A 87 4.43 10.18 -8.72
C PHE A 87 3.94 11.18 -7.68
N ARG A 88 3.98 10.82 -6.39
CA ARG A 88 3.60 11.68 -5.26
C ARG A 88 4.83 11.86 -4.37
N SER A 89 5.13 13.12 -4.02
CA SER A 89 6.28 13.44 -3.18
C SER A 89 6.21 12.73 -1.83
N MET A 90 7.35 12.18 -1.42
CA MET A 90 7.51 11.46 -0.16
C MET A 90 8.19 12.35 0.88
N SER A 91 7.85 12.13 2.15
CA SER A 91 8.53 12.71 3.30
C SER A 91 8.62 11.66 4.40
N ALA A 92 9.55 11.83 5.34
CA ALA A 92 9.69 10.94 6.50
C ALA A 92 8.35 10.78 7.27
N LYS A 93 7.56 11.85 7.39
CA LYS A 93 6.23 11.80 7.99
C LYS A 93 5.26 10.88 7.23
N LEU A 94 5.27 10.94 5.89
CA LEU A 94 4.42 10.09 5.07
C LEU A 94 4.86 8.62 5.14
N PHE A 95 6.17 8.35 5.11
CA PHE A 95 6.68 6.98 5.33
C PHE A 95 6.24 6.41 6.67
N LYS A 96 6.39 7.20 7.75
CA LYS A 96 5.94 6.81 9.08
C LYS A 96 4.47 6.39 9.07
N THR A 97 3.58 7.26 8.58
CA THR A 97 2.15 6.97 8.54
C THR A 97 1.83 5.75 7.67
N ILE A 98 2.47 5.60 6.51
CA ILE A 98 2.29 4.42 5.66
C ILE A 98 2.72 3.14 6.38
N PHE A 99 3.86 3.14 7.07
CA PHE A 99 4.35 1.97 7.80
C PHE A 99 3.49 1.63 9.02
N GLU A 100 2.94 2.62 9.72
CA GLU A 100 1.96 2.41 10.80
C GLU A 100 0.67 1.77 10.25
N TYR A 101 0.19 2.22 9.09
CA TYR A 101 -1.01 1.68 8.46
C TYR A 101 -0.75 0.28 7.87
N ALA A 102 0.46 0.05 7.36
CA ALA A 102 0.93 -1.24 6.88
C ALA A 102 1.04 -2.29 7.97
N TRP A 103 1.30 -1.89 9.22
CA TRP A 103 1.27 -2.80 10.36
C TRP A 103 -0.14 -3.39 10.56
N SER A 104 -1.16 -2.54 10.60
CA SER A 104 -2.51 -2.92 11.05
C SER A 104 -3.44 -3.41 9.95
N GLY A 105 -3.14 -3.15 8.68
CA GLY A 105 -4.07 -3.39 7.57
C GLY A 105 -4.91 -2.16 7.18
N GLN A 106 -4.63 -0.98 7.75
CA GLN A 106 -5.46 0.21 7.58
C GLN A 106 -5.37 0.78 6.16
N ASN A 107 -6.50 1.23 5.61
CA ASN A 107 -6.53 1.87 4.28
C ASN A 107 -5.91 3.28 4.32
N ILE A 108 -5.25 3.69 3.24
CA ILE A 108 -4.72 5.05 3.10
C ILE A 108 -5.87 6.03 2.87
N ASP A 109 -5.95 7.08 3.68
CA ASP A 109 -7.01 8.10 3.68
C ASP A 109 -6.48 9.55 3.49
N PHE A 110 -5.17 9.71 3.18
CA PHE A 110 -4.48 10.99 3.09
C PHE A 110 -3.78 11.28 1.77
#